data_AF-A0A060H2M8-F1
#
_entry.id   AF-A0A060H2M8-F1
#
_cell.length_a   1.000
_cell.length_b   1.000
_cell.length_c   1.000
_cell.angle_alpha   90.00
_cell.angle_beta   90.00
_cell.angle_gamma   90.00
#
_symmetry.space_group_name_H-M   'P 1'
#
loop_
_entity.id
_entity.type
_entity.pdbx_description
1 polymer ?
#
loop_
_entity_poly.entity_id
_entity_poly.type
_entity_poly.pdbx_seq_one_letter_code
_entity_poly.pdbx_strand_id
1 'polypeptide(L)'
;MVQAEARRASELSSVGVLSKQATEQSRTAVTTHKAHKAQLEASRKAADVARAQVAQVKMNLGFTVVRVPLAGLVIVKAAQVGESVWPLSAGSGFIRSGIGTILDMDLLEIDVDVNKVYICHVKVNMPIEHAY
;
A
#
# COMPACT_ATOMS: atom_id res chain seq x y z
N MET A 1 -33.46 21.28 -12.16
CA MET A 1 -34.82 21.81 -11.85
C MET A 1 -34.73 22.98 -10.86
N VAL A 2 -34.33 22.77 -9.59
CA VAL A 2 -34.26 23.84 -8.56
C VAL A 2 -33.43 25.08 -8.97
N GLN A 3 -32.31 24.89 -9.67
CA GLN A 3 -31.49 26.03 -10.17
C GLN A 3 -32.16 26.82 -11.30
N ALA A 4 -32.90 26.15 -12.18
CA ALA A 4 -33.62 26.81 -13.28
C ALA A 4 -34.80 27.62 -12.73
N GLU A 5 -35.44 27.11 -11.68
CA GLU A 5 -36.55 27.75 -10.98
C GLU A 5 -36.10 28.99 -10.20
N ALA A 6 -34.95 28.94 -9.52
CA ALA A 6 -34.35 30.12 -8.89
C ALA A 6 -33.92 31.19 -9.91
N ARG A 7 -33.45 30.77 -11.09
CA ARG A 7 -33.10 31.71 -12.18
C ARG A 7 -34.34 32.41 -12.73
N ARG A 8 -35.40 31.65 -13.00
CA ARG A 8 -36.70 32.17 -13.42
C ARG A 8 -37.33 33.10 -12.37
N ALA A 9 -37.25 32.74 -11.08
CA ALA A 9 -37.75 33.59 -9.99
C ALA A 9 -37.00 34.93 -9.90
N SER A 10 -35.67 34.91 -10.12
CA SER A 10 -34.87 36.14 -10.18
C SER A 10 -35.23 37.03 -11.37
N GLU A 11 -35.49 36.45 -12.54
CA GLU A 11 -35.89 37.16 -13.75
C GLU A 11 -37.30 37.77 -13.63
N LEU A 12 -38.25 37.06 -13.03
CA LEU A 12 -39.61 37.58 -12.81
C LEU A 12 -39.66 38.63 -11.70
N SER A 13 -38.74 38.55 -10.73
CA SER A 13 -38.61 39.55 -9.66
C SER A 13 -38.01 40.87 -10.17
N SER A 14 -37.10 40.85 -11.15
CA SER A 14 -36.54 42.07 -11.73
C SER A 14 -37.55 42.86 -12.57
N VAL A 15 -38.55 42.17 -13.13
CA VAL A 15 -39.69 42.78 -13.85
C VAL A 15 -40.85 43.15 -12.90
N GLY A 16 -40.68 42.95 -11.59
CA GLY A 16 -41.65 43.34 -10.55
C GLY A 16 -42.86 42.42 -10.38
N VAL A 17 -42.86 41.24 -11.03
CA VAL A 17 -44.00 40.31 -11.06
C VAL A 17 -44.00 39.36 -9.85
N LEU A 18 -42.87 39.27 -9.12
CA LEU A 18 -42.67 38.32 -8.03
C LEU A 18 -42.16 39.01 -6.75
N SER A 19 -42.66 38.56 -5.60
CA SER A 19 -42.28 39.12 -4.30
C SER A 19 -40.83 38.77 -3.95
N LYS A 20 -40.14 39.66 -3.23
CA LYS A 20 -38.77 39.42 -2.74
C LYS A 20 -38.67 38.13 -1.91
N GLN A 21 -39.69 37.82 -1.11
CA GLN A 21 -39.75 36.60 -0.30
C GLN A 21 -39.70 35.33 -1.14
N ALA A 22 -40.43 35.27 -2.26
CA ALA A 22 -40.46 34.09 -3.12
C ALA A 22 -39.13 33.88 -3.88
N THR A 23 -38.45 34.96 -4.26
CA THR A 23 -37.10 34.91 -4.84
C THR A 23 -36.07 34.38 -3.83
N GLU A 24 -36.11 34.88 -2.58
CA GLU A 24 -35.20 34.41 -1.53
C GLU A 24 -35.48 32.94 -1.13
N GLN A 25 -36.74 32.51 -1.13
CA GLN A 25 -37.10 31.11 -0.91
C GLN A 25 -36.53 30.20 -2.00
N SER A 26 -36.62 30.62 -3.27
CA SER A 26 -36.04 29.87 -4.40
C SER A 26 -34.50 29.83 -4.33
N ARG A 27 -33.87 30.93 -3.92
CA ARG A 27 -32.42 30.99 -3.69
C ARG A 27 -31.98 30.06 -2.56
N THR A 28 -32.74 30.03 -1.47
CA THR A 28 -32.50 29.16 -0.31
C THR A 28 -32.66 27.68 -0.68
N ALA A 29 -33.63 27.33 -1.53
CA ALA A 29 -33.76 25.97 -2.04
C ALA A 29 -32.53 25.51 -2.82
N VAL A 30 -31.90 26.40 -3.61
CA VAL A 30 -30.66 26.08 -4.32
C VAL A 30 -29.47 25.88 -3.37
N THR A 31 -29.33 26.72 -2.33
CA THR A 31 -28.23 26.59 -1.37
C THR A 31 -28.37 25.31 -0.56
N THR A 32 -29.57 24.98 -0.08
CA THR A 32 -29.87 23.72 0.61
C THR A 32 -29.61 22.51 -0.28
N HIS A 33 -30.04 22.54 -1.55
CA HIS A 33 -29.74 21.45 -2.49
C HIS A 33 -28.23 21.26 -2.72
N LYS A 34 -27.48 22.37 -2.87
CA LYS A 34 -26.01 22.32 -2.98
C LYS A 34 -25.37 21.75 -1.71
N ALA A 35 -25.85 22.11 -0.53
CA ALA A 35 -25.37 21.60 0.75
C ALA A 35 -25.60 20.08 0.86
N HIS A 36 -26.80 19.59 0.52
CA HIS A 36 -27.09 18.15 0.49
C HIS A 36 -26.23 17.39 -0.51
N LYS A 37 -26.01 17.96 -1.71
CA LYS A 37 -25.11 17.36 -2.69
C LYS A 37 -23.67 17.28 -2.16
N ALA A 38 -23.17 18.34 -1.55
CA ALA A 38 -21.84 18.35 -0.94
C ALA A 38 -21.73 17.33 0.20
N GLN A 39 -22.76 17.19 1.02
CA GLN A 39 -22.82 16.19 2.10
C GLN A 39 -22.81 14.76 1.56
N LEU A 40 -23.55 14.49 0.47
CA LEU A 40 -23.54 13.19 -0.21
C LEU A 40 -22.14 12.87 -0.76
N GLU A 41 -21.50 13.83 -1.42
CA GLU A 41 -20.13 13.64 -1.93
C GLU A 41 -19.12 13.44 -0.80
N ALA A 42 -19.26 14.15 0.32
CA ALA A 42 -18.44 13.93 1.50
C ALA A 42 -18.65 12.52 2.08
N SER A 43 -19.89 12.06 2.19
CA SER A 43 -20.23 10.71 2.64
C SER A 43 -19.66 9.63 1.71
N ARG A 44 -19.72 9.83 0.39
CA ARG A 44 -19.10 8.94 -0.61
C ARG A 44 -17.59 8.85 -0.42
N LYS A 45 -16.90 9.99 -0.29
CA LYS A 45 -15.46 10.01 -0.02
C LYS A 45 -15.11 9.33 1.30
N ALA A 46 -15.91 9.52 2.34
CA ALA A 46 -15.72 8.82 3.62
C ALA A 46 -15.86 7.29 3.46
N ALA A 47 -16.82 6.84 2.65
CA ALA A 47 -16.97 5.42 2.33
C ALA A 47 -15.76 4.88 1.54
N ASP A 48 -15.21 5.66 0.62
CA ASP A 48 -14.01 5.26 -0.14
C ASP A 48 -12.76 5.15 0.76
N VAL A 49 -12.59 6.08 1.71
CA VAL A 49 -11.55 5.99 2.74
C VAL A 49 -11.73 4.73 3.58
N ALA A 50 -12.95 4.44 4.03
CA ALA A 50 -13.23 3.23 4.81
C ALA A 50 -12.91 1.94 4.02
N ARG A 51 -13.21 1.90 2.71
CA ARG A 51 -12.82 0.78 1.84
C ARG A 51 -11.31 0.62 1.73
N ALA A 52 -10.58 1.72 1.57
CA ALA A 52 -9.11 1.71 1.53
C ALA A 52 -8.52 1.21 2.87
N GLN A 53 -9.09 1.62 4.00
CA GLN A 53 -8.70 1.13 5.32
C GLN A 53 -8.90 -0.40 5.45
N VAL A 54 -10.03 -0.92 4.97
CA VAL A 54 -10.26 -2.39 4.95
C VAL A 54 -9.20 -3.10 4.10
N ALA A 55 -8.85 -2.55 2.93
CA ALA A 55 -7.80 -3.13 2.09
C ALA A 55 -6.44 -3.14 2.81
N GLN A 56 -6.09 -2.06 3.50
CA GLN A 56 -4.86 -1.98 4.30
C GLN A 56 -4.84 -3.00 5.44
N VAL A 57 -5.95 -3.14 6.18
CA VAL A 57 -6.06 -4.15 7.25
C VAL A 57 -5.91 -5.57 6.70
N LYS A 58 -6.48 -5.85 5.53
CA LYS A 58 -6.30 -7.15 4.85
C LYS A 58 -4.83 -7.41 4.48
N MET A 59 -4.11 -6.39 4.03
CA MET A 59 -2.67 -6.50 3.76
C MET A 59 -1.88 -6.80 5.04
N ASN A 60 -2.19 -6.08 6.13
CA ASN A 60 -1.56 -6.31 7.44
C ASN A 60 -1.84 -7.73 7.97
N LEU A 61 -3.05 -8.26 7.76
CA LEU A 61 -3.35 -9.65 8.06
C LEU A 61 -2.51 -10.59 7.19
N GLY A 62 -2.29 -10.26 5.91
CA GLY A 62 -1.39 -10.99 5.02
C GLY A 62 0.04 -11.09 5.55
N PHE A 63 0.57 -10.03 6.18
CA PHE A 63 1.91 -10.05 6.79
C PHE A 63 2.04 -10.97 8.00
N THR A 64 0.94 -11.49 8.56
CA THR A 64 0.98 -12.52 9.62
C THR A 64 1.36 -13.91 9.08
N VAL A 65 1.21 -14.12 7.76
CA VAL A 65 1.56 -15.37 7.10
C VAL A 65 2.82 -15.15 6.28
N VAL A 66 3.91 -15.75 6.72
CA VAL A 66 5.19 -15.68 6.04
C VAL A 66 5.17 -16.63 4.87
N ARG A 67 5.34 -16.08 3.66
CA ARG A 67 5.37 -16.84 2.41
C ARG A 67 6.77 -16.81 1.85
N VAL A 68 7.19 -17.95 1.34
CA VAL A 68 8.47 -18.10 0.67
C VAL A 68 8.39 -17.43 -0.71
N PRO A 69 9.36 -16.55 -1.08
CA PRO A 69 9.33 -15.83 -2.35
C PRO A 69 9.69 -16.70 -3.56
N LEU A 70 10.49 -17.75 -3.37
CA LEU A 70 11.00 -18.64 -4.42
C LEU A 70 11.14 -20.08 -3.91
N ALA A 71 10.95 -21.07 -4.78
CA ALA A 71 11.13 -22.47 -4.41
C ALA A 71 12.60 -22.75 -4.03
N GLY A 72 12.82 -23.54 -2.99
CA GLY A 72 14.17 -23.85 -2.52
C GLY A 72 14.16 -24.70 -1.26
N LEU A 73 15.35 -24.95 -0.73
CA LEU A 73 15.60 -25.72 0.49
C LEU A 73 15.76 -24.80 1.70
N VAL A 74 15.05 -25.08 2.79
CA VAL A 74 15.24 -24.38 4.06
C VAL A 74 16.51 -24.94 4.72
N ILE A 75 17.57 -24.13 4.78
CA ILE A 75 18.86 -24.52 5.38
C ILE A 75 19.02 -24.04 6.82
N VAL A 76 18.29 -22.99 7.21
CA VAL A 76 18.31 -22.45 8.57
C VAL A 76 16.88 -22.17 9.02
N LYS A 77 16.52 -22.68 10.19
CA LYS A 77 15.32 -22.29 10.92
C LYS A 77 15.75 -21.37 12.07
N ALA A 78 15.56 -20.07 11.89
CA ALA A 78 16.06 -19.07 12.83
C ALA A 78 15.08 -18.79 13.98
N ALA A 79 13.78 -18.79 13.74
CA ALA A 79 12.76 -18.55 14.76
C ALA A 79 12.08 -19.84 15.25
N GLN A 80 11.72 -19.87 16.53
CA GLN A 80 10.96 -20.99 17.12
C GLN A 80 9.47 -20.70 17.27
N VAL A 81 8.68 -21.77 17.37
CA VAL A 81 7.24 -21.66 17.65
C VAL A 81 7.08 -21.13 19.07
N GLY A 82 6.34 -20.04 19.23
CA GLY A 82 6.14 -19.35 20.51
C GLY A 82 7.15 -18.23 20.80
N GLU A 83 8.17 -18.05 19.96
CA GLU A 83 9.10 -16.91 20.06
C GLU A 83 8.47 -15.64 19.46
N SER A 84 8.71 -14.48 20.08
CA SER A 84 8.29 -13.19 19.53
C SER A 84 9.32 -12.71 18.51
N VAL A 85 8.86 -12.37 17.30
CA VAL A 85 9.69 -11.83 16.21
C VAL A 85 9.37 -10.35 16.00
N TRP A 86 10.38 -9.48 15.92
CA TRP A 86 10.21 -8.05 15.65
C TRP A 86 11.10 -7.57 14.49
N PRO A 87 10.52 -7.05 13.40
CA PRO A 87 11.30 -6.65 12.22
C PRO A 87 12.17 -5.40 12.44
N LEU A 88 11.81 -4.54 13.40
CA LEU A 88 12.53 -3.30 13.71
C LEU A 88 13.69 -3.50 14.71
N SER A 89 13.89 -4.70 15.24
CA SER A 89 14.94 -5.01 16.24
C SER A 89 16.11 -5.78 15.63
N ALA A 90 16.52 -5.42 14.41
CA ALA A 90 17.74 -5.95 13.80
C ALA A 90 18.96 -5.43 14.59
N GLY A 91 19.32 -6.10 15.69
CA GLY A 91 20.51 -5.75 16.48
C GLY A 91 20.45 -6.08 17.97
N SER A 92 19.28 -6.44 18.54
CA SER A 92 19.25 -6.91 19.93
C SER A 92 19.29 -8.44 19.95
N GLY A 93 20.31 -9.02 20.60
CA GLY A 93 20.59 -10.47 20.59
C GLY A 93 19.51 -11.39 21.19
N PHE A 94 18.33 -10.87 21.52
CA PHE A 94 17.22 -11.61 22.13
C PHE A 94 15.97 -11.68 21.23
N ILE A 95 15.80 -10.78 20.26
CA ILE A 95 14.68 -10.85 19.31
C ILE A 95 15.24 -11.04 17.92
N ARG A 96 15.14 -12.26 17.40
CA ARG A 96 15.57 -12.56 16.03
C ARG A 96 14.64 -11.86 15.04
N SER A 97 15.21 -11.15 14.07
CA SER A 97 14.46 -10.49 13.00
C SER A 97 14.20 -11.43 11.81
N GLY A 98 15.03 -12.47 11.63
CA GLY A 98 14.89 -13.46 10.56
C GLY A 98 14.14 -14.72 11.00
N ILE A 99 13.29 -15.27 10.12
CA ILE A 99 12.52 -16.50 10.38
C ILE A 99 13.28 -17.75 9.94
N GLY A 100 13.93 -17.69 8.78
CA GLY A 100 14.75 -18.76 8.25
C GLY A 100 15.45 -18.35 6.97
N THR A 101 16.41 -19.17 6.55
CA THR A 101 17.17 -18.98 5.31
C THR A 101 16.79 -20.07 4.33
N ILE A 102 16.53 -19.68 3.10
CA ILE A 102 16.17 -20.56 1.99
C ILE A 102 17.25 -20.45 0.94
N LEU A 103 17.67 -21.58 0.41
CA LEU A 103 18.69 -21.70 -0.61
C LEU A 103 18.11 -22.40 -1.83
N ASP A 104 18.39 -21.88 -3.01
CA ASP A 104 18.17 -22.60 -4.26
C ASP A 104 19.41 -23.45 -4.56
N MET A 105 19.24 -24.78 -4.58
CA MET A 105 20.35 -25.72 -4.80
C MET A 105 20.78 -25.80 -6.26
N ASP A 106 19.99 -25.25 -7.19
CA ASP A 106 20.36 -25.20 -8.62
C ASP A 106 21.35 -24.06 -8.91
N LEU A 107 21.54 -23.13 -7.96
CA LEU A 107 22.41 -21.96 -8.07
C LEU A 107 23.53 -21.99 -7.02
N LEU A 108 24.37 -23.03 -7.09
CA LEU A 108 25.56 -23.15 -6.23
C LEU A 108 26.75 -22.42 -6.87
N GLU A 109 27.30 -21.48 -6.10
CA GLU A 109 28.55 -20.79 -6.43
C GLU A 109 29.67 -21.30 -5.51
N ILE A 110 30.86 -21.49 -6.08
CA ILE A 110 32.05 -21.89 -5.33
C ILE A 110 33.01 -20.70 -5.37
N ASP A 111 33.33 -20.17 -4.20
CA ASP A 111 34.38 -19.18 -4.03
C ASP A 111 35.71 -19.87 -3.71
N VAL A 112 36.77 -19.47 -4.39
CA VAL A 112 38.12 -20.07 -4.25
C VAL A 112 39.10 -18.95 -3.92
N ASP A 113 39.71 -19.03 -2.74
CA ASP A 113 40.75 -18.09 -2.34
C ASP A 113 42.05 -18.38 -3.11
N VAL A 114 42.47 -17.43 -3.94
CA VAL A 114 43.73 -17.50 -4.68
C VAL A 114 44.74 -16.56 -4.03
N ASN A 115 45.87 -17.14 -3.64
CA ASN A 115 46.97 -16.35 -3.10
C ASN A 115 47.42 -15.27 -4.11
N LYS A 116 47.65 -14.05 -3.60
CA LYS A 116 48.05 -12.87 -4.38
C LYS A 116 49.25 -13.08 -5.30
N VAL A 117 50.15 -14.02 -4.99
CA VAL A 117 51.28 -14.36 -5.87
C VAL A 117 50.81 -15.00 -7.18
N TYR A 118 49.67 -15.70 -7.16
CA TYR A 118 49.13 -16.45 -8.30
C TYR A 118 47.95 -15.75 -9.00
N ILE A 119 47.45 -14.64 -8.46
CA ILE A 119 46.29 -13.91 -9.04
C ILE A 119 46.52 -13.49 -10.50
N CYS A 120 47.76 -13.15 -10.87
CA CYS A 120 48.13 -12.77 -12.24
C CYS A 120 47.94 -13.90 -13.26
N HIS A 121 47.80 -15.14 -12.81
CA HIS A 121 47.60 -16.32 -13.67
C HIS A 121 46.12 -16.70 -13.81
N VAL A 122 45.22 -16.08 -13.04
CA VAL A 122 43.78 -16.37 -13.09
C VAL A 122 43.15 -15.63 -14.26
N LYS A 123 42.34 -16.33 -15.06
CA LYS A 123 41.60 -15.76 -16.18
C LYS A 123 40.13 -16.15 -16.10
N VAL A 124 39.26 -15.28 -16.62
CA VAL A 124 37.84 -15.59 -16.80
C VAL A 124 37.72 -16.83 -17.69
N ASN A 125 36.82 -17.76 -17.32
CA ASN A 125 36.60 -19.05 -17.98
C ASN A 125 37.78 -20.03 -17.96
N MET A 126 38.74 -19.85 -17.05
CA MET A 126 39.76 -20.88 -16.82
C MET A 126 39.07 -22.16 -16.28
N PRO A 127 39.40 -23.36 -16.81
CA PRO A 127 38.81 -24.59 -16.32
C PRO A 127 39.24 -24.83 -14.86
N ILE A 128 38.28 -25.24 -14.04
CA ILE A 128 38.47 -25.54 -12.61
C ILE A 128 37.95 -26.95 -12.38
N GLU A 129 38.74 -27.76 -11.69
CA GLU A 129 38.32 -29.04 -11.16
C GLU A 129 38.28 -28.93 -9.64
N HIS A 130 37.16 -29.34 -9.05
CA HIS A 130 37.00 -29.41 -7.61
C HIS A 130 36.63 -30.86 -7.26
N ALA A 131 37.45 -31.51 -6.44
CA ALA A 131 37.11 -32.80 -5.84
C ALA A 131 36.42 -32.55 -4.49
N TYR A 132 35.22 -33.10 -4.33
CA TYR A 132 34.45 -33.04 -3.09
C TYR A 132 34.96 -34.06 -2.07
#